data_AF-A0A1S2CLL1-F1
#
_entry.id   AF-A0A1S2CLL1-F1
#
_cell.length_a   1.000
_cell.length_b   1.000
_cell.length_c   1.000
_cell.angle_alpha   90.00
_cell.angle_beta   90.00
_cell.angle_gamma   90.00
#
_symmetry.space_group_name_H-M   'P 1'
#
loop_
_entity.id
_entity.type
_entity.pdbx_description
1 polymer ?
#
loop_
_entity_poly.entity_id
_entity_poly.type
_entity_poly.pdbx_seq_one_letter_code
_entity_poly.pdbx_strand_id
1 'polypeptide(L)' 'MAKIRVDQPALPREEHTQGGNYAHQRGEIKDNHLHALLSDPLFRSRVERNKKGKGSYQRKAKFGKRWEPGQQQMISVCC' A
#
# COMPACT_ATOMS: atom_id res chain seq x y z
N MET A 1 -42.31 -34.77 -18.20
CA MET A 1 -42.20 -33.36 -17.79
C MET A 1 -41.71 -33.28 -16.34
N ALA A 2 -40.43 -32.99 -16.10
CA ALA A 2 -39.89 -32.86 -14.74
C ALA A 2 -39.89 -31.38 -14.32
N LYS A 3 -40.54 -31.07 -13.20
CA LYS A 3 -40.67 -29.72 -12.64
C LYS A 3 -39.30 -29.24 -12.16
N ILE A 4 -38.78 -28.17 -12.76
CA ILE A 4 -37.63 -27.44 -12.25
C ILE A 4 -38.07 -26.79 -10.93
N ARG A 5 -37.43 -27.15 -9.81
CA ARG A 5 -37.64 -26.47 -8.52
C ARG A 5 -36.95 -25.11 -8.61
N VAL A 6 -37.73 -24.04 -8.65
CA VAL A 6 -37.27 -22.64 -8.67
C VAL A 6 -37.27 -22.14 -7.24
N ASP A 7 -36.41 -22.70 -6.39
CA ASP A 7 -36.27 -22.22 -5.02
C ASP A 7 -34.80 -22.31 -4.61
N GLN A 8 -33.96 -21.47 -5.23
CA GLN A 8 -32.65 -21.15 -4.66
C GLN A 8 -32.83 -19.91 -3.79
N PRO A 9 -32.75 -20.01 -2.45
CA PRO A 9 -32.82 -18.82 -1.60
C PRO A 9 -31.57 -17.96 -1.84
N ALA A 10 -31.79 -16.66 -2.02
CA ALA A 10 -30.74 -15.67 -2.16
C ALA A 10 -29.77 -15.78 -0.96
N LEU A 11 -28.49 -16.01 -1.24
CA LEU A 11 -27.45 -16.02 -0.21
C LEU A 11 -27.44 -14.67 0.52
N PRO A 12 -27.32 -14.66 1.86
CA PRO A 12 -27.26 -13.42 2.62
C PRO A 12 -26.04 -12.62 2.18
N ARG A 13 -26.25 -11.33 1.94
CA ARG A 13 -25.18 -10.41 1.57
C ARG A 13 -24.21 -10.32 2.75
N GLU A 14 -22.95 -10.62 2.49
CA GLU A 14 -21.86 -10.54 3.47
C GLU A 14 -21.69 -9.07 3.91
N GLU A 15 -22.15 -8.74 5.12
CA GLU A 15 -21.93 -7.42 5.73
C GLU A 15 -20.50 -7.36 6.27
N HIS A 16 -19.54 -6.95 5.42
CA HIS A 16 -18.15 -6.73 5.82
C HIS A 16 -18.02 -5.47 6.68
N THR A 17 -18.30 -5.57 7.98
CA THR A 17 -17.96 -4.51 8.94
C THR A 17 -16.81 -4.97 9.80
N GLN A 18 -15.61 -4.43 9.54
CA GLN A 18 -14.56 -4.19 10.54
C GLN A 18 -13.32 -3.57 9.89
N GLY A 19 -13.16 -2.25 10.05
CA GLY A 19 -11.94 -1.55 9.69
C GLY A 19 -12.12 -0.04 9.91
N GLY A 20 -11.19 0.58 10.63
CA GLY A 20 -11.27 2.00 11.01
C GLY A 20 -11.50 2.94 9.83
N ASN A 21 -12.28 3.99 10.07
CA ASN A 21 -12.69 4.93 9.02
C ASN A 21 -11.49 5.72 8.48
N TYR A 22 -11.24 5.61 7.17
CA TYR A 22 -10.28 6.46 6.47
C TYR A 22 -10.89 7.84 6.18
N ALA A 23 -10.23 8.91 6.64
CA ALA A 23 -10.62 10.28 6.35
C ALA A 23 -10.16 10.68 4.93
N HIS A 24 -11.11 10.72 4.00
CA HIS A 24 -10.89 11.12 2.61
C HIS A 24 -10.93 12.66 2.46
N GLN A 25 -10.31 13.18 1.39
CA GLN A 25 -10.13 14.63 1.19
C GLN A 25 -11.21 15.26 0.29
N ARG A 26 -12.14 14.45 -0.23
CA ARG A 26 -13.16 14.85 -1.21
C ARG A 26 -14.36 15.59 -0.61
N GLY A 27 -14.39 15.79 0.70
CA GLY A 27 -15.55 16.31 1.42
C GLY A 27 -16.71 15.31 1.40
N GLU A 28 -17.94 15.79 1.47
CA GLU A 28 -19.13 14.93 1.44
C GLU A 28 -19.32 14.31 0.04
N ILE A 29 -19.31 12.98 -0.04
CA ILE A 29 -19.52 12.25 -1.29
C ILE A 29 -21.02 12.05 -1.51
N LYS A 30 -21.55 12.61 -2.61
CA LYS A 30 -23.00 12.60 -2.91
C LYS A 30 -23.45 11.39 -3.74
N ASP A 31 -22.70 11.02 -4.77
CA ASP A 31 -23.14 10.02 -5.75
C ASP A 31 -22.48 8.65 -5.52
N ASN A 32 -21.17 8.54 -5.84
CA ASN A 32 -20.46 7.26 -5.82
C ASN A 32 -19.22 7.29 -4.93
N HIS A 33 -19.27 6.52 -3.84
CA HIS A 33 -18.20 6.42 -2.86
C HIS A 33 -16.95 5.69 -3.39
N LEU A 34 -17.10 4.64 -4.21
CA LEU A 34 -15.96 3.91 -4.76
C LEU A 34 -15.17 4.76 -5.75
N HIS A 35 -15.85 5.49 -6.64
CA HIS A 35 -15.19 6.36 -7.60
C HIS A 35 -14.50 7.55 -6.93
N ALA A 36 -15.09 8.09 -5.86
CA ALA A 36 -14.45 9.13 -5.06
C ALA A 36 -13.15 8.61 -4.44
N LEU A 37 -13.20 7.44 -3.78
CA LEU A 37 -12.03 6.83 -3.18
C LEU A 37 -10.96 6.48 -4.23
N LEU A 38 -11.33 5.91 -5.36
CA LEU A 38 -10.38 5.52 -6.42
C LEU A 38 -9.53 6.70 -6.91
N SER A 39 -10.12 7.89 -6.95
CA SER A 39 -9.43 9.11 -7.38
C SER A 39 -8.76 9.87 -6.22
N ASP A 40 -8.95 9.44 -4.98
CA ASP A 40 -8.24 9.98 -3.81
C ASP A 40 -6.76 9.53 -3.79
N PRO A 41 -5.89 10.24 -3.03
CA PRO A 41 -4.49 9.86 -2.85
C PRO A 41 -4.28 8.46 -2.27
N LEU A 42 -5.32 7.87 -1.65
CA LEU A 42 -5.28 6.52 -1.10
C LEU A 42 -4.91 5.49 -2.17
N PHE A 43 -5.52 5.58 -3.35
CA PHE A 43 -5.36 4.63 -4.46
C PHE A 43 -4.48 5.17 -5.60
N ARG A 44 -3.53 6.06 -5.27
CA ARG A 44 -2.59 6.59 -6.26
C ARG A 44 -1.62 5.52 -6.76
N SER A 45 -1.21 5.65 -8.02
CA SER A 45 -0.20 4.78 -8.61
C SER A 45 1.12 4.86 -7.83
N ARG A 46 1.68 3.69 -7.49
CA ARG A 46 2.96 3.59 -6.79
C ARG A 46 4.02 3.10 -7.75
N VAL A 47 5.14 3.83 -7.82
CA VAL A 47 6.31 3.44 -8.60
C VAL A 47 7.36 2.94 -7.63
N GLU A 48 7.80 1.69 -7.81
CA GLU A 48 8.92 1.14 -7.06
C GLU A 48 10.24 1.74 -7.56
N ARG A 49 11.17 2.00 -6.64
CA ARG A 49 12.53 2.41 -7.02
C ARG A 49 13.30 1.21 -7.53
N ASN A 50 13.70 1.26 -8.80
CA ASN A 50 14.53 0.24 -9.42
C ASN A 50 15.93 0.16 -8.77
N LYS A 51 16.50 -1.05 -8.72
CA LYS A 51 17.84 -1.29 -8.18
C LYS A 51 18.97 -1.00 -9.19
N LYS A 52 18.66 -0.99 -10.50
CA LYS A 52 19.62 -0.77 -11.58
C LYS A 52 18.98 0.04 -12.71
N GLY A 53 19.79 0.80 -13.45
CA GLY A 53 19.36 1.61 -14.60
C GLY A 53 19.06 3.06 -14.23
N LYS A 54 18.21 3.73 -15.01
CA LYS A 54 17.86 5.15 -14.81
C LYS A 54 17.16 5.34 -13.47
N GLY A 55 17.61 6.30 -12.67
CA GLY A 55 17.01 6.63 -11.36
C GLY A 55 17.37 5.66 -10.22
N SER A 56 18.24 4.67 -10.47
CA SER A 56 18.63 3.69 -9.45
C SER A 56 19.78 4.11 -8.54
N TYR A 57 20.51 5.20 -8.87
CA TYR A 57 21.65 5.66 -8.08
C TYR A 57 21.22 6.15 -6.69
N GLN A 58 21.85 5.62 -5.65
CA GLN A 58 21.63 6.03 -4.26
C GLN A 58 22.98 6.49 -3.68
N ARG A 59 23.03 7.72 -3.15
CA ARG A 59 24.26 8.28 -2.55
C ARG A 59 24.74 7.49 -1.33
N LYS A 60 23.80 6.94 -0.56
CA LYS A 60 24.08 6.12 0.63
C LYS A 60 23.33 4.80 0.49
N ALA A 61 24.07 3.70 0.42
CA ALA A 61 23.50 2.37 0.45
C ALA A 61 23.00 2.02 1.87
N LYS A 62 21.99 1.14 1.96
CA LYS A 62 21.42 0.68 3.25
C LYS A 62 22.48 0.14 4.21
N PHE A 63 23.48 -0.56 3.69
CA PHE A 63 24.62 -1.10 4.43
C PHE A 63 25.96 -0.61 3.84
N GLY A 64 26.07 0.70 3.57
CA GLY A 64 27.30 1.27 3.04
C GLY A 64 28.46 1.12 4.03
N LYS A 65 29.55 0.46 3.62
CA LYS A 65 30.80 0.52 4.36
C LYS A 65 31.28 1.97 4.38
N ARG A 66 31.63 2.44 5.57
CA ARG A 66 31.99 3.82 5.88
C ARG A 66 33.44 4.06 5.48
N TRP A 67 33.69 4.10 4.17
CA TRP A 67 35.04 4.18 3.63
C TRP A 67 35.56 5.63 3.52
N GLU A 68 34.67 6.62 3.72
CA GLU A 68 35.04 8.04 3.87
C GLU A 68 36.01 8.24 5.06
N PRO A 69 37.16 8.89 4.85
CA PRO A 69 38.07 9.23 5.93
C PRO A 69 37.36 10.12 6.96
N GLY A 70 37.43 9.74 8.25
CA GLY A 70 36.76 10.46 9.35
C GLY A 70 35.35 9.99 9.70
N GLN A 71 34.78 9.04 8.96
CA GLN A 71 33.48 8.46 9.29
C GLN A 71 33.62 7.04 9.88
N GLN A 72 34.78 6.38 9.85
CA GLN A 72 34.96 5.05 10.47
C GLN A 72 34.56 5.05 11.95
N GLN A 73 33.62 4.18 12.31
CA GLN A 73 33.30 3.94 13.72
C GLN A 73 34.51 3.27 14.36
N MET A 74 35.09 3.91 15.37
CA MET A 74 36.10 3.27 16.21
C MET A 74 35.41 2.08 16.89
N ILE A 75 35.78 0.87 16.50
CA ILE A 75 35.33 -0.34 17.18
C ILE A 75 36.11 -0.34 18.50
N SER A 76 35.46 0.05 19.61
CA SER A 76 36.06 -0.11 20.94
C SER A 76 36.10 -1.60 21.24
N VAL A 77 37.23 -2.23 20.93
CA VAL A 77 37.52 -3.58 21.38
C VAL A 77 37.89 -3.45 22.86
N CYS A 78 36.92 -3.69 23.75
CA CYS A 78 37.22 -3.89 25.17
C CYS A 78 37.92 -5.23 25.31
N CYS A 79 39.11 -5.20 25.94
CA CYS A 79 39.94 -6.34 26.29
C CYS A 79 39.25 -7.32 27.26
#